data_AF-A0AAJ1W693-F1
#
_entry.id   AF-A0AAJ1W693-F1
#
_cell.length_a   1.000
_cell.length_b   1.000
_cell.length_c   1.000
_cell.angle_alpha   90.00
_cell.angle_beta   90.00
_cell.angle_gamma   90.00
#
_symmetry.space_group_name_H-M   'P 1'
#
loop_
_entity.id
_entity.type
_entity.pdbx_description
1 polymer ?
#
loop_
_entity_poly.entity_id
_entity_poly.type
_entity_poly.pdbx_seq_one_letter_code
_entity_poly.pdbx_strand_id
1 'polypeptide(L)'
;MTELIQDAAQRDVQGFSARIADVSLEVAVDTWLRRVVRRKATPIQRARLVKAVERGSSPETKDIQLTRAALLRAAGLDERSAAAAAIEAGATFTEVGSILGMTQQGASARIRPYLNDRAATSGPRA
;
A
#
# COMPACT_ATOMS: atom_id res chain seq x y z
N MET A 1 15.47 30.19 -8.93
CA MET A 1 14.03 30.26 -9.31
C MET A 1 13.49 28.87 -9.63
N THR A 2 14.21 28.07 -10.42
CA THR A 2 13.86 26.68 -10.74
C THR A 2 13.80 25.77 -9.51
N GLU A 3 14.72 25.94 -8.54
CA GLU A 3 14.74 25.16 -7.30
C GLU A 3 13.51 25.40 -6.41
N LEU A 4 13.03 26.66 -6.28
CA LEU A 4 11.83 26.98 -5.50
C LEU A 4 10.56 26.36 -6.11
N ILE A 5 10.49 26.27 -7.44
CA ILE A 5 9.38 25.64 -8.16
C ILE A 5 9.44 24.11 -7.98
N GLN A 6 10.63 23.52 -8.05
CA GLN A 6 10.82 22.09 -7.81
C GLN A 6 10.47 21.69 -6.37
N ASP A 7 10.89 22.48 -5.38
CA ASP A 7 10.57 22.24 -3.97
C ASP A 7 9.08 22.35 -3.67
N ALA A 8 8.39 23.33 -4.27
CA ALA A 8 6.95 23.49 -4.15
C ALA A 8 6.22 22.31 -4.80
N ALA A 9 6.60 21.93 -6.02
CA ALA A 9 6.05 20.78 -6.72
C ALA A 9 6.24 19.48 -5.93
N GLN A 10 7.41 19.30 -5.31
CA GLN A 10 7.71 18.11 -4.51
C GLN A 10 6.82 18.03 -3.25
N ARG A 11 6.60 19.16 -2.56
CA ARG A 11 5.69 19.21 -1.40
C ARG A 11 4.24 18.90 -1.80
N ASP A 12 3.78 19.43 -2.93
CA ASP A 12 2.44 19.16 -3.42
C ASP A 12 2.25 17.69 -3.79
N VAL A 13 3.24 17.08 -4.45
CA VAL A 13 3.22 15.64 -4.78
C VAL A 13 3.20 14.78 -3.52
N GLN A 14 3.99 15.14 -2.49
CA GLN A 14 3.97 14.44 -1.20
C GLN A 14 2.61 14.55 -0.51
N GLY A 15 2.04 15.75 -0.46
CA GLY A 15 0.72 15.99 0.14
C GLY A 15 -0.40 15.24 -0.59
N PHE A 16 -0.35 15.22 -1.92
CA PHE A 16 -1.29 14.44 -2.74
C PHE A 16 -1.15 12.94 -2.49
N SER A 17 0.09 12.42 -2.49
CA SER A 17 0.39 11.00 -2.26
C SER A 17 -0.10 10.53 -0.89
N ALA A 18 0.08 11.35 0.15
CA ALA A 18 -0.41 11.05 1.50
C ALA A 18 -1.94 10.92 1.53
N ARG A 19 -2.67 11.87 0.91
CA ARG A 19 -4.14 11.83 0.86
C ARG A 19 -4.65 10.61 0.12
N ILE A 20 -4.02 10.25 -1.00
CA ILE A 20 -4.39 9.04 -1.74
C ILE A 20 -4.07 7.78 -0.93
N ALA A 21 -2.95 7.75 -0.20
CA ALA A 21 -2.60 6.63 0.67
C ALA A 21 -3.65 6.42 1.79
N ASP A 22 -4.17 7.49 2.38
CA ASP A 22 -5.23 7.44 3.40
C ASP A 22 -6.55 6.91 2.82
N VAL A 23 -7.00 7.48 1.69
CA VAL A 23 -8.28 7.10 1.06
C VAL A 23 -8.21 5.72 0.39
N SER A 24 -7.02 5.26 -0.02
CA SER A 24 -6.86 3.97 -0.72
C SER A 24 -7.29 2.76 0.13
N LEU A 25 -7.00 2.76 1.43
CA LEU A 25 -7.37 1.65 2.31
C LEU A 25 -8.89 1.59 2.50
N GLU A 26 -9.49 2.75 2.68
CA GLU A 26 -10.93 2.94 2.74
C GLU A 26 -11.64 2.40 1.49
N VAL A 27 -11.13 2.72 0.30
CA VAL A 27 -11.65 2.21 -0.98
C VAL A 27 -11.44 0.71 -1.13
N ALA A 28 -10.32 0.18 -0.66
CA ALA A 28 -10.05 -1.26 -0.68
C ALA A 28 -11.05 -2.04 0.21
N VAL A 29 -11.33 -1.54 1.41
CA VAL A 29 -12.35 -2.11 2.32
C VAL A 29 -13.74 -2.07 1.67
N ASP A 30 -14.11 -0.94 1.06
CA ASP A 30 -15.40 -0.80 0.37
C ASP A 30 -15.52 -1.76 -0.82
N THR A 31 -14.43 -1.95 -1.56
CA THR A 31 -14.36 -2.90 -2.68
C THR A 31 -14.55 -4.33 -2.19
N TRP A 32 -13.87 -4.72 -1.12
CA TRP A 32 -14.00 -6.05 -0.52
C TRP A 32 -15.41 -6.31 0.03
N LEU A 33 -15.97 -5.34 0.78
CA LEU A 33 -17.35 -5.41 1.27
C LEU A 33 -18.37 -5.58 0.15
N ARG A 34 -18.19 -4.87 -0.97
CA ARG A 34 -19.12 -4.90 -2.10
C ARG A 34 -18.97 -6.14 -2.97
N ARG A 35 -17.73 -6.56 -3.27
CA ARG A 35 -17.43 -7.60 -4.27
C ARG A 35 -17.29 -8.99 -3.66
N VAL A 36 -16.69 -9.10 -2.47
CA VAL A 36 -16.41 -10.37 -1.81
C VAL A 36 -17.52 -10.70 -0.81
N VAL A 37 -17.73 -9.84 0.19
CA VAL A 37 -18.70 -10.10 1.27
C VAL A 37 -20.15 -9.85 0.83
N ARG A 38 -20.34 -8.97 -0.16
CA ARG A 38 -21.65 -8.53 -0.68
C ARG A 38 -22.59 -8.00 0.41
N ARG A 39 -22.05 -7.27 1.39
CA ARG A 39 -22.81 -6.70 2.51
C ARG A 39 -22.64 -5.19 2.57
N LYS A 40 -23.70 -4.50 3.00
CA LYS A 40 -23.63 -3.10 3.40
C LYS A 40 -23.05 -3.02 4.81
N ALA A 41 -22.10 -2.12 5.01
CA ALA A 41 -21.60 -1.76 6.34
C ALA A 41 -22.08 -0.36 6.69
N THR A 42 -22.45 -0.14 7.95
CA THR A 42 -22.67 1.22 8.45
C THR A 42 -21.35 1.98 8.52
N PRO A 43 -21.36 3.33 8.57
CA PRO A 43 -20.13 4.11 8.70
C PRO A 43 -19.26 3.69 9.90
N ILE A 44 -19.89 3.36 11.03
CA ILE A 44 -19.19 2.90 12.25
C ILE A 44 -18.54 1.53 12.02
N GLN A 45 -19.25 0.59 11.39
CA GLN A 45 -18.70 -0.73 11.07
C GLN A 45 -17.53 -0.61 10.09
N ARG A 46 -17.66 0.24 9.08
CA ARG A 46 -16.59 0.53 8.11
C ARG A 46 -15.34 1.08 8.80
N ALA A 47 -15.48 2.08 9.67
CA ALA A 47 -14.35 2.63 10.41
C ALA A 47 -13.65 1.59 11.31
N ARG A 48 -14.42 0.67 11.90
CA ARG A 48 -13.86 -0.45 12.68
C ARG A 48 -13.13 -1.45 11.79
N LEU A 49 -13.67 -1.75 10.61
CA LEU A 49 -13.03 -2.64 9.64
C LEU A 49 -11.72 -2.07 9.11
N VAL A 50 -11.67 -0.78 8.77
CA VAL A 50 -10.42 -0.11 8.38
C VAL A 50 -9.35 -0.32 9.45
N LYS A 51 -9.66 0.00 10.72
CA LYS A 51 -8.73 -0.21 11.85
C LYS A 51 -8.34 -1.69 12.05
N ALA A 52 -9.24 -2.63 11.76
CA ALA A 52 -8.95 -4.05 11.85
C ALA A 52 -8.00 -4.49 10.73
N VAL A 53 -8.16 -3.97 9.52
CA VAL A 53 -7.28 -4.27 8.38
C VAL A 53 -5.90 -3.64 8.54
N GLU A 54 -5.80 -2.46 9.16
CA GLU A 54 -4.51 -1.82 9.47
C GLU A 54 -3.64 -2.67 10.41
N ARG A 55 -4.25 -3.42 11.33
CA ARG A 55 -3.53 -4.15 12.40
C ARG A 55 -3.55 -5.66 12.22
N GLY A 56 -4.42 -6.17 11.37
CA GLY A 56 -4.69 -7.58 11.22
C GLY A 56 -3.77 -8.24 10.20
N SER A 57 -3.47 -9.52 10.45
CA SER A 57 -2.67 -10.38 9.59
C SER A 57 -3.44 -11.60 9.09
N SER A 58 -4.78 -11.54 9.09
CA SER A 58 -5.60 -12.63 8.56
C SER A 58 -5.50 -12.70 7.03
N PRO A 59 -5.84 -13.83 6.41
CA PRO A 59 -5.90 -13.93 4.96
C PRO A 59 -6.78 -12.85 4.31
N GLU A 60 -7.91 -12.52 4.94
CA GLU A 60 -8.81 -11.48 4.44
C GLU A 60 -8.20 -10.08 4.55
N THR A 61 -7.46 -9.76 5.62
CA THR A 61 -6.77 -8.46 5.73
C THR A 61 -5.65 -8.35 4.71
N LYS A 62 -4.96 -9.46 4.41
CA LYS A 62 -3.98 -9.53 3.32
C LYS A 62 -4.62 -9.20 1.97
N ASP A 63 -5.74 -9.83 1.62
CA ASP A 63 -6.43 -9.59 0.34
C ASP A 63 -6.87 -8.13 0.17
N ILE A 64 -7.34 -7.51 1.25
CA ILE A 64 -7.71 -6.08 1.24
C ILE A 64 -6.48 -5.20 1.03
N GLN A 65 -5.35 -5.49 1.67
CA GLN A 65 -4.12 -4.73 1.48
C GLN A 65 -3.49 -4.93 0.10
N LEU A 66 -3.60 -6.13 -0.49
CA LEU A 66 -3.22 -6.37 -1.89
C LEU A 66 -4.08 -5.53 -2.85
N THR A 67 -5.39 -5.43 -2.56
CA THR A 67 -6.30 -4.54 -3.32
C THR A 67 -5.87 -3.08 -3.17
N ARG A 68 -5.52 -2.63 -1.97
CA ARG A 68 -4.98 -1.28 -1.72
C ARG A 68 -3.72 -1.03 -2.54
N ALA A 69 -2.77 -1.97 -2.54
CA ALA A 69 -1.53 -1.86 -3.32
C ALA A 69 -1.80 -1.74 -4.83
N ALA A 70 -2.75 -2.51 -5.37
CA ALA A 70 -3.17 -2.40 -6.76
C ALA A 70 -3.81 -1.03 -7.08
N LEU A 71 -4.63 -0.49 -6.17
CA LEU A 71 -5.21 0.85 -6.32
C LEU A 71 -4.15 1.95 -6.32
N LEU A 72 -3.15 1.85 -5.42
CA LEU A 72 -2.04 2.80 -5.36
C LEU A 72 -1.23 2.79 -6.67
N ARG A 73 -0.97 1.60 -7.23
CA ARG A 73 -0.30 1.47 -8.53
C ARG A 73 -1.13 2.08 -9.66
N ALA A 74 -2.44 1.80 -9.70
CA ALA A 74 -3.34 2.34 -10.71
C ALA A 74 -3.45 3.88 -10.63
N ALA A 75 -3.32 4.45 -9.44
CA ALA A 75 -3.29 5.90 -9.22
C ALA A 75 -1.97 6.57 -9.67
N GLY A 76 -1.00 5.80 -10.20
CA GLY A 76 0.29 6.32 -10.66
C GLY A 76 1.22 6.75 -9.53
N LEU A 77 0.92 6.37 -8.29
CA LEU A 77 1.83 6.60 -7.16
C LEU A 77 3.06 5.69 -7.29
N ASP A 78 4.18 6.19 -6.79
CA ASP A 78 5.50 5.55 -6.82
C ASP A 78 5.41 4.03 -6.59
N GLU A 79 6.11 3.25 -7.43
CA GLU A 79 6.21 1.79 -7.32
C GLU A 79 6.58 1.32 -5.92
N ARG A 80 7.36 2.14 -5.19
CA ARG A 80 7.72 1.88 -3.80
C ARG A 80 6.51 1.85 -2.87
N SER A 81 5.55 2.75 -3.02
CA SER A 81 4.37 2.82 -2.14
C SER A 81 3.46 1.61 -2.34
N ALA A 82 3.26 1.19 -3.59
CA ALA A 82 2.50 -0.02 -3.91
C ALA A 82 3.22 -1.29 -3.41
N ALA A 83 4.54 -1.37 -3.61
CA ALA A 83 5.34 -2.49 -3.12
C ALA A 83 5.36 -2.55 -1.58
N ALA A 84 5.50 -1.41 -0.90
CA ALA A 84 5.51 -1.34 0.56
C ALA A 84 4.19 -1.82 1.17
N ALA A 85 3.05 -1.34 0.65
CA ALA A 85 1.74 -1.78 1.10
C ALA A 85 1.54 -3.30 0.92
N ALA A 86 2.02 -3.86 -0.20
CA ALA A 86 1.95 -5.30 -0.43
C ALA A 86 2.87 -6.09 0.53
N ILE A 87 4.09 -5.62 0.77
CA ILE A 87 5.04 -6.27 1.70
C ILE A 87 4.52 -6.25 3.13
N GLU A 88 3.96 -5.12 3.58
CA GLU A 88 3.34 -5.00 4.91
C GLU A 88 2.16 -5.96 5.09
N ALA A 89 1.45 -6.26 4.01
CA ALA A 89 0.41 -7.29 3.98
C ALA A 89 0.95 -8.74 4.04
N GLY A 90 2.27 -8.93 3.97
CA GLY A 90 2.88 -10.26 3.84
C GLY A 90 2.79 -10.84 2.43
N ALA A 91 2.74 -10.00 1.39
CA ALA A 91 2.77 -10.46 0.01
C ALA A 91 4.08 -11.18 -0.34
N THR A 92 3.96 -12.24 -1.13
CA THR A 92 5.08 -12.90 -1.79
C THR A 92 5.60 -12.06 -2.96
N PHE A 93 6.84 -12.28 -3.38
CA PHE A 93 7.41 -11.58 -4.54
C PHE A 93 6.62 -11.80 -5.84
N THR A 94 5.90 -12.93 -5.95
CA THR A 94 5.02 -13.20 -7.09
C THR A 94 3.80 -12.29 -7.06
N GLU A 95 3.13 -12.16 -5.92
CA GLU A 95 1.96 -11.27 -5.74
C GLU A 95 2.36 -9.81 -5.98
N VAL A 96 3.53 -9.38 -5.49
CA VAL A 96 4.04 -8.03 -5.76
C VAL A 96 4.36 -7.84 -7.24
N GLY A 97 4.96 -8.85 -7.91
CA GLY A 97 5.19 -8.81 -9.34
C GLY A 97 3.89 -8.61 -10.14
N SER A 98 2.83 -9.34 -9.79
CA SER A 98 1.51 -9.17 -10.40
C SER A 98 0.94 -7.76 -10.22
N ILE A 99 1.07 -7.16 -9.03
CA ILE A 99 0.60 -5.80 -8.75
C ILE A 99 1.37 -4.76 -9.58
N LEU A 100 2.69 -4.91 -9.68
CA LEU A 100 3.55 -3.94 -10.37
C LEU A 100 3.60 -4.14 -11.89
N GLY A 101 3.06 -5.25 -12.42
CA GLY A 101 3.11 -5.61 -13.83
C GLY A 101 4.49 -6.12 -14.27
N MET A 102 5.20 -6.83 -13.40
CA MET A 102 6.56 -7.34 -13.65
C MET A 102 6.72 -8.80 -13.21
N THR A 103 7.83 -9.42 -13.60
CA THR A 103 8.16 -10.79 -13.20
C THR A 103 8.50 -10.86 -11.70
N GLN A 104 8.37 -12.05 -11.09
CA GLN A 104 8.81 -12.30 -9.71
C GLN A 104 10.28 -11.90 -9.47
N GLN A 105 11.15 -12.19 -10.45
CA GLN A 105 12.58 -11.83 -10.37
C GLN A 105 12.77 -10.31 -10.40
N GLY A 106 12.04 -9.61 -11.28
CA GLY A 106 12.04 -8.15 -11.33
C GLY A 106 11.55 -7.53 -10.02
N ALA A 107 10.46 -8.06 -9.45
CA ALA A 107 9.95 -7.64 -8.15
C ALA A 107 10.98 -7.86 -7.03
N SER A 108 11.59 -9.04 -6.97
CA SER A 108 12.62 -9.36 -5.96
C SER A 108 13.82 -8.41 -6.03
N ALA A 109 14.33 -8.16 -7.24
CA ALA A 109 15.45 -7.24 -7.46
C ALA A 109 15.11 -5.80 -7.05
N ARG A 110 13.88 -5.36 -7.30
CA ARG A 110 13.42 -4.00 -6.98
C ARG A 110 13.13 -3.78 -5.50
N ILE A 111 12.66 -4.81 -4.80
CA ILE A 111 12.23 -4.76 -3.40
C ILE A 111 13.39 -4.99 -2.43
N ARG A 112 14.39 -5.81 -2.80
CA ARG A 112 15.55 -6.12 -1.95
C ARG A 112 16.22 -4.88 -1.33
N PRO A 113 16.48 -3.79 -2.06
CA PRO A 113 17.03 -2.57 -1.47
C PRO A 113 16.17 -2.00 -0.35
N TYR A 114 14.85 -1.96 -0.53
CA TYR A 114 13.90 -1.48 0.48
C TYR A 114 13.90 -2.34 1.75
N LEU A 115 13.95 -3.67 1.59
CA LEU A 115 14.04 -4.58 2.74
C LEU A 115 15.37 -4.42 3.51
N ASN A 116 16.47 -4.21 2.79
CA ASN A 116 17.78 -3.98 3.38
C ASN A 116 17.83 -2.67 4.16
N ASP A 117 17.31 -1.57 3.59
CA ASP A 117 17.19 -0.28 4.26
C ASP A 117 16.34 -0.41 5.54
N ARG A 118 15.21 -1.13 5.45
CA ARG A 118 14.34 -1.37 6.60
C ARG A 118 15.04 -2.17 7.70
N ALA A 119 15.78 -3.22 7.33
CA ALA A 119 16.58 -4.00 8.28
C ALA A 119 17.67 -3.16 8.96
N ALA A 120 18.32 -2.25 8.21
CA ALA A 120 19.32 -1.33 8.75
C ALA A 120 18.70 -0.31 9.73
N THR A 121 17.49 0.20 9.45
CA THR A 121 16.77 1.09 10.38
C THR A 121 16.17 0.38 11.60
N SER A 122 16.05 -0.95 11.55
CA SER A 122 15.49 -1.77 12.63
C SER A 122 16.56 -2.43 13.52
N GLY A 123 17.78 -1.84 13.55
CA GLY A 123 18.91 -2.31 14.36
C GLY A 123 18.56 -2.59 15.83
N PRO A 124 19.36 -3.45 16.50
CA PRO A 124 18.90 -4.33 17.57
C PRO A 124 18.25 -3.56 18.71
N ARG A 125 17.02 -3.97 19.08
CA ARG A 125 16.45 -3.62 20.38
C ARG A 125 17.39 -4.14 21.47
N ALA A 126 18.16 -3.24 22.06
CA ALA A 126 18.75 -3.44 23.38
C ALA A 126 17.65 -3.49 24.44
#